data_AF-A0A7G2RPH9-F1
#
_entry.id   AF-A0A7G2RPH9-F1
#
_cell.length_a   1.000
_cell.length_b   1.000
_cell.length_c   1.000
_cell.angle_alpha   90.00
_cell.angle_beta   90.00
_cell.angle_gamma   90.00
#
_symmetry.space_group_name_H-M   'P 1'
#
loop_
_entity.id
_entity.type
_entity.pdbx_description
1 polymer ?
#
loop_
_entity_poly.entity_id
_entity_poly.type
_entity_poly.pdbx_seq_one_letter_code
_entity_poly.pdbx_strand_id
1 'polypeptide(L)'
;MTKYYLHLDYKDQYIAKFKTKSDDINLIYKEMSENIIKDGFKRGFTIQQQIDKYTSFCDSIYKMKDHCEKIRASDFLMFFSCYFALCKFKCIKPNEYMFLKIKKRKSRFQN
;
A
#
# COMPACT_ATOMS: atom_id res chain seq x y z
N MET A 1 21.16 -3.80 -6.56
CA MET A 1 20.02 -3.00 -6.05
C MET A 1 19.60 -3.52 -4.67
N THR A 2 19.54 -2.64 -3.67
CA THR A 2 18.96 -2.95 -2.36
C THR A 2 17.45 -3.14 -2.55
N LYS A 3 16.86 -4.12 -1.86
CA LYS A 3 15.42 -4.34 -1.86
C LYS A 3 14.93 -4.10 -0.44
N TYR A 4 13.70 -3.59 -0.31
CA TYR A 4 13.06 -3.33 0.97
C TYR A 4 11.70 -4.04 1.00
N TYR A 5 11.22 -4.36 2.20
CA TYR A 5 9.82 -4.60 2.44
C TYR A 5 9.22 -3.32 3.01
N LEU A 6 8.24 -2.77 2.33
CA LEU A 6 7.33 -1.80 2.92
C LEU A 6 6.28 -2.58 3.70
N HIS A 7 6.19 -2.33 5.00
CA HIS A 7 5.11 -2.79 5.87
C HIS A 7 4.09 -1.67 5.99
N LEU A 8 2.82 -2.00 5.82
CA LEU A 8 1.71 -1.08 6.02
C LEU A 8 0.79 -1.59 7.11
N ASP A 9 0.52 -0.68 8.04
CA ASP A 9 -0.50 -0.83 9.05
C ASP A 9 -1.70 0.05 8.67
N TYR A 10 -2.89 -0.37 9.09
CA TYR A 10 -4.11 0.37 8.89
C TYR A 10 -5.03 0.12 10.09
N LYS A 11 -5.39 1.20 10.79
CA LYS A 11 -6.14 1.14 12.07
C LYS A 11 -5.41 0.26 13.09
N ASP A 12 -4.11 0.52 13.28
CA ASP A 12 -3.24 -0.22 14.21
C ASP A 12 -3.08 -1.73 13.94
N GLN A 13 -3.58 -2.22 12.80
CA GLN A 13 -3.45 -3.61 12.39
C GLN A 13 -2.51 -3.74 11.18
N TYR A 14 -1.56 -4.66 11.28
CA TYR A 14 -0.73 -5.04 10.14
C TYR A 14 -1.56 -5.69 9.03
N ILE A 15 -1.61 -5.05 7.86
CA ILE A 15 -2.37 -5.54 6.72
C ILE A 15 -1.49 -6.39 5.81
N ALA A 16 -0.42 -5.76 5.28
CA ALA A 16 0.37 -6.33 4.21
C ALA A 16 1.81 -5.81 4.19
N LYS A 17 2.68 -6.55 3.48
CA LYS A 17 4.00 -6.06 3.08
C LYS A 17 4.23 -6.23 1.60
N PHE A 18 4.90 -5.27 0.98
CA PHE A 18 5.25 -5.31 -0.44
C PHE A 18 6.75 -5.06 -0.65
N LYS A 19 7.32 -5.68 -1.68
CA LYS A 19 8.74 -5.53 -2.01
C LYS A 19 8.95 -4.28 -2.84
N THR A 20 9.74 -3.33 -2.33
CA THR A 20 10.09 -2.12 -3.04
C THR A 20 11.59 -2.10 -3.38
N LYS A 21 11.92 -1.33 -4.42
CA LYS A 21 13.31 -1.09 -4.82
C LYS A 21 13.88 0.21 -4.22
N SER A 22 13.02 1.01 -3.59
CA SER A 22 13.30 2.29 -2.96
C SER A 22 12.72 2.30 -1.55
N ASP A 23 13.35 3.03 -0.64
CA ASP A 23 12.85 3.44 0.66
C ASP A 23 12.30 4.88 0.65
N ASP A 24 12.28 5.53 -0.52
CA ASP A 24 11.62 6.82 -0.73
C ASP A 24 10.10 6.62 -0.84
N ILE A 25 9.41 7.02 0.22
CA ILE A 25 7.95 6.98 0.30
C ILE A 25 7.27 7.84 -0.78
N ASN A 26 7.85 8.98 -1.15
CA ASN A 26 7.24 9.87 -2.14
C ASN A 26 7.25 9.24 -3.53
N LEU A 27 8.34 8.54 -3.87
CA LEU A 27 8.43 7.76 -5.10
C LEU A 27 7.36 6.66 -5.12
N ILE A 28 7.23 5.91 -4.01
CA ILE A 28 6.25 4.81 -3.91
C ILE A 28 4.81 5.34 -3.97
N TYR A 29 4.52 6.45 -3.29
CA TYR A 29 3.23 7.13 -3.37
C TYR A 29 2.87 7.47 -4.81
N LYS A 30 3.83 8.05 -5.54
CA LYS A 30 3.63 8.40 -6.94
C LYS A 30 3.34 7.15 -7.78
N GLU A 31 4.19 6.13 -7.69
CA GLU A 31 4.04 4.90 -8.47
C GLU A 31 2.71 4.17 -8.21
N MET A 32 2.26 4.13 -6.95
CA MET A 32 1.11 3.31 -6.54
C MET A 32 -0.23 4.04 -6.60
N SER A 33 -0.28 5.36 -6.38
CA SER A 33 -1.54 6.13 -6.30
C SER A 33 -1.85 6.98 -7.53
N GLU A 34 -0.86 7.36 -8.33
CA GLU A 34 -1.06 8.37 -9.39
C GLU A 34 -2.06 7.88 -10.46
N ASN A 35 -1.97 6.61 -10.86
CA ASN A 35 -2.85 6.06 -11.88
C ASN A 35 -4.30 5.95 -11.40
N ILE A 36 -4.53 5.48 -10.16
CA ILE A 36 -5.90 5.31 -9.64
C ILE A 36 -6.60 6.66 -9.45
N ILE A 37 -5.87 7.69 -9.02
CA ILE A 37 -6.38 9.05 -8.88
C ILE A 37 -6.71 9.65 -10.25
N LYS A 38 -5.77 9.57 -11.21
CA LYS A 38 -5.98 10.07 -12.58
C LYS A 38 -7.17 9.40 -13.25
N ASP A 39 -7.30 8.08 -13.11
CA ASP A 39 -8.42 7.35 -13.69
C ASP A 39 -9.74 7.68 -13.00
N GLY A 40 -9.71 8.02 -11.70
CA GLY A 40 -10.86 8.57 -10.99
C GLY A 40 -11.37 9.85 -11.64
N PHE A 41 -10.47 10.81 -11.87
CA PHE A 41 -10.81 12.08 -12.53
C PHE A 41 -11.27 11.88 -13.98
N LYS A 42 -10.63 11.01 -14.76
CA LYS A 42 -11.06 10.69 -16.14
C LYS A 42 -12.49 10.14 -16.20
N ARG A 43 -12.93 9.44 -15.15
CA ARG A 43 -14.28 8.90 -15.02
C ARG A 43 -15.30 9.90 -14.45
N GLY A 44 -14.88 11.15 -14.20
CA GLY A 44 -15.73 12.20 -13.66
C GLY A 44 -15.96 12.14 -12.15
N PHE A 45 -15.18 11.34 -11.41
CA PHE A 45 -15.33 11.29 -9.95
C PHE A 45 -14.70 12.51 -9.28
N THR A 46 -15.46 13.11 -8.35
CA THR A 46 -14.95 14.17 -7.47
C THR A 46 -13.92 13.59 -6.49
N ILE A 47 -13.12 14.47 -5.87
CA ILE A 47 -12.16 14.06 -4.83
C ILE A 47 -12.89 13.34 -3.69
N GLN A 48 -14.04 13.85 -3.25
CA GLN A 48 -14.81 13.21 -2.17
C GLN A 48 -15.27 11.81 -2.55
N GLN A 49 -15.81 11.62 -3.75
CA GLN A 49 -16.22 10.29 -4.23
C GLN A 49 -15.04 9.30 -4.32
N GLN A 50 -13.86 9.79 -4.70
CA GLN A 50 -12.65 8.98 -4.71
C GLN A 50 -12.24 8.60 -3.28
N ILE A 51 -12.25 9.55 -2.34
CA ILE A 51 -11.97 9.30 -0.92
C ILE A 51 -12.91 8.23 -0.36
N ASP A 52 -14.22 8.37 -0.58
CA ASP A 52 -15.23 7.44 -0.06
C ASP A 52 -14.99 6.03 -0.62
N LYS A 53 -14.68 5.93 -1.91
CA LYS A 53 -14.41 4.66 -2.59
C LYS A 53 -13.13 3.99 -2.09
N TYR A 54 -12.05 4.75 -1.94
CA TYR A 54 -10.78 4.23 -1.45
C TYR A 54 -10.87 3.82 0.01
N THR A 55 -11.56 4.61 0.84
CA THR A 55 -11.81 4.29 2.25
C THR A 55 -12.61 3.00 2.38
N SER A 56 -13.72 2.89 1.64
CA SER A 56 -14.56 1.68 1.63
C SER A 56 -13.76 0.43 1.21
N PHE A 57 -12.88 0.55 0.21
CA PHE A 57 -12.02 -0.56 -0.19
C PHE A 57 -11.02 -0.94 0.92
N CYS A 58 -10.31 0.04 1.51
CA CYS A 58 -9.38 -0.22 2.62
C CYS A 58 -10.09 -0.87 3.83
N ASP A 59 -11.29 -0.39 4.17
CA ASP A 59 -12.12 -0.95 5.24
C ASP A 59 -12.56 -2.39 4.94
N SER A 60 -12.87 -2.72 3.69
CA SER A 60 -13.21 -4.09 3.32
C SER A 60 -12.03 -5.05 3.53
N ILE A 61 -10.81 -4.65 3.15
CA ILE A 61 -9.60 -5.45 3.36
C ILE A 61 -9.27 -5.60 4.84
N TYR A 62 -9.45 -4.52 5.63
CA TYR A 62 -9.34 -4.57 7.08
C TYR A 62 -10.30 -5.61 7.69
N LYS A 63 -11.58 -5.58 7.32
CA LYS A 63 -12.58 -6.57 7.79
C LYS A 63 -12.22 -8.00 7.41
N MET A 64 -11.81 -8.22 6.15
CA MET A 64 -11.33 -9.53 5.72
C MET A 64 -10.14 -10.01 6.56
N LYS A 65 -9.22 -9.10 6.91
CA LYS A 65 -8.06 -9.42 7.74
C LYS A 65 -8.46 -9.77 9.17
N ASP A 66 -9.35 -8.98 9.76
CA ASP A 66 -9.90 -9.18 11.11
C ASP A 66 -10.65 -10.52 11.22
N HIS A 67 -11.45 -10.86 10.21
CA HIS A 67 -12.18 -12.13 10.12
C HIS A 67 -11.32 -13.32 9.65
N CYS A 68 -10.00 -13.16 9.50
CA CYS A 68 -9.08 -14.19 9.03
C CYS A 68 -9.42 -14.75 7.63
N GLU A 69 -10.08 -13.96 6.80
CA GLU A 69 -10.43 -14.33 5.43
C GLU A 69 -9.23 -14.25 4.48
N LYS A 70 -9.28 -15.06 3.43
CA LYS A 70 -8.21 -15.10 2.43
C LYS A 70 -8.30 -13.90 1.48
N ILE A 71 -7.29 -13.04 1.53
CA ILE A 71 -7.15 -11.88 0.63
C ILE A 71 -6.25 -12.25 -0.56
N ARG A 72 -6.64 -11.90 -1.79
CA ARG A 72 -5.85 -12.19 -2.98
C ARG A 72 -4.69 -11.21 -3.12
N ALA A 73 -3.64 -11.63 -3.83
CA ALA A 73 -2.49 -10.77 -4.11
C ALA A 73 -2.88 -9.48 -4.87
N SER A 74 -3.84 -9.57 -5.81
CA SER A 74 -4.37 -8.42 -6.53
C SER A 74 -5.07 -7.41 -5.61
N ASP A 75 -5.76 -7.91 -4.60
CA ASP A 75 -6.52 -7.07 -3.66
C ASP A 75 -5.58 -6.32 -2.73
N PHE A 76 -4.46 -6.96 -2.34
CA PHE A 76 -3.38 -6.26 -1.66
C PHE A 76 -2.77 -5.14 -2.53
N LEU A 77 -2.54 -5.39 -3.83
CA LEU A 77 -2.04 -4.34 -4.73
C LEU A 77 -3.02 -3.15 -4.81
N MET A 78 -4.31 -3.43 -4.96
CA MET A 78 -5.35 -2.40 -4.94
C MET A 78 -5.40 -1.66 -3.60
N PHE A 79 -5.22 -2.38 -2.49
CA PHE A 79 -5.14 -1.80 -1.15
C PHE A 79 -3.99 -0.78 -1.06
N PHE A 80 -2.79 -1.13 -1.54
CA PHE A 80 -1.66 -0.20 -1.59
C PHE A 80 -2.02 1.07 -2.36
N SER A 81 -2.61 0.93 -3.55
CA SER A 81 -3.02 2.07 -4.37
C SER A 81 -4.03 2.98 -3.66
N CYS A 82 -5.07 2.40 -3.05
CA CYS A 82 -6.10 3.14 -2.30
C CYS A 82 -5.51 3.82 -1.06
N TYR A 83 -4.73 3.09 -0.26
CA TYR A 83 -4.10 3.61 0.96
C TYR A 83 -3.23 4.84 0.65
N PHE A 84 -2.39 4.76 -0.36
CA PHE A 84 -1.54 5.88 -0.74
C PHE A 84 -2.29 7.05 -1.37
N ALA A 85 -3.40 6.78 -2.08
CA ALA A 85 -4.27 7.84 -2.55
C ALA A 85 -4.92 8.61 -1.37
N LEU A 86 -5.33 7.91 -0.32
CA LEU A 86 -5.85 8.52 0.91
C LEU A 86 -4.79 9.34 1.65
N CYS A 87 -3.54 8.87 1.69
CA CYS A 87 -2.41 9.67 2.19
C CYS A 87 -2.21 10.94 1.36
N LYS A 88 -2.33 10.85 0.02
CA LYS A 88 -2.19 12.01 -0.88
C LYS A 88 -3.30 13.05 -0.66
N PHE A 89 -4.52 12.60 -0.40
CA PHE A 89 -5.65 13.44 -0.03
C PHE A 89 -5.63 13.89 1.44
N LYS A 90 -4.58 13.56 2.20
CA LYS A 90 -4.43 13.91 3.63
C LYS A 90 -5.55 13.35 4.53
N CYS A 91 -6.21 12.28 4.09
CA CYS A 91 -7.25 11.59 4.87
C CYS A 91 -6.64 10.62 5.90
N ILE A 92 -5.46 10.09 5.62
CA ILE A 92 -4.70 9.20 6.51
C ILE A 92 -3.29 9.79 6.69
N LYS A 93 -2.70 9.60 7.88
CA LYS A 93 -1.32 10.01 8.12
C LYS A 93 -0.36 8.95 7.58
N PRO A 94 0.68 9.37 6.83
CA PRO A 94 1.80 8.54 6.40
C PRO A 94 2.43 7.67 7.51
N ASN A 95 2.40 8.09 8.77
CA ASN A 95 3.33 7.60 9.80
C ASN A 95 3.19 6.11 10.19
N GLU A 96 2.20 5.38 9.68
CA GLU A 96 1.99 3.94 9.90
C GLU A 96 2.62 3.08 8.79
N TYR A 97 3.86 3.40 8.39
CA TYR A 97 4.64 2.51 7.52
C TYR A 97 6.09 2.34 7.98
N MET A 98 6.65 1.18 7.61
CA MET A 98 8.03 0.84 7.93
C MET A 98 8.71 0.20 6.72
N PHE A 99 9.92 0.67 6.39
CA PHE A 99 10.79 0.03 5.41
C PHE A 99 11.80 -0.89 6.09
N LEU A 100 11.73 -2.19 5.80
CA LEU A 100 12.69 -3.17 6.26
C LEU A 100 13.61 -3.61 5.11
N LYS A 101 14.91 -3.29 5.24
CA LYS A 101 15.93 -3.68 4.25
C LYS A 101 16.05 -5.21 4.17
N ILE A 102 16.00 -5.75 2.96
CA ILE A 102 16.16 -7.19 2.72
C ILE A 102 17.64 -7.55 2.81
N LYS A 103 18.02 -8.34 3.82
CA LYS A 103 19.37 -8.88 3.97
C LYS A 103 19.68 -9.83 2.80
N LYS A 104 20.79 -9.60 2.09
CA LYS A 104 21.31 -10.58 1.13
C LYS A 104 21.77 -11.81 1.91
N ARG A 105 21.22 -13.00 1.62
CA ARG A 105 21.80 -14.27 2.10
C ARG A 105 23.21 -14.37 1.51
N LYS A 106 24.24 -14.48 2.35
CA LYS A 106 25.55 -14.96 1.90
C LYS A 106 25.35 -16.43 1.51
N SER A 107 25.62 -16.81 0.26
CA SER A 107 25.59 -18.22 -0.14
C SER A 107 26.67 -18.96 0.66
N ARG A 108 26.27 -19.90 1.50
CA ARG A 108 27.19 -20.86 2.14
C ARG A 108 27.51 -21.98 1.14
N PHE A 109 28.19 -21.64 0.05
CA PHE A 109 28.86 -22.62 -0.79
C PHE A 109 30.24 -22.05 -1.15
N GLN A 110 31.17 -22.29 -0.25
CA GLN A 110 32.60 -22.40 -0.50
C GLN A 110 33.01 -23.67 0.23
N ASN A 111 33.13 -24.76 -0.53
CA ASN A 111 34.02 -25.91 -0.38
C ASN A 111 33.73 -26.84 -1.55
#